data_AF-A0A5C8HK51-F1
#
_entry.id   AF-A0A5C8HK51-F1
#
_cell.length_a   1.000
_cell.length_b   1.000
_cell.length_c   1.000
_cell.angle_alpha   90.00
_cell.angle_beta   90.00
_cell.angle_gamma   90.00
#
_symmetry.space_group_name_H-M   'P 1'
#
loop_
_entity.id
_entity.type
_entity.pdbx_description
1 polymer ?
#
loop_
_entity_poly.entity_id
_entity_poly.type
_entity_poly.pdbx_seq_one_letter_code
_entity_poly.pdbx_strand_id
1 'polypeptide(L)'
;MTAEDPTTTLLRLRATIDNIDAALIFMLAERFRATQQVGVLKAEHAMPASDPKREEQQVARLKQLAEDAHLDPEFAEKWFNFVVAEVIRHHTETAEERG
;
A
#
# COMPACT_ATOMS: atom_id res chain seq x y z
N MET A 1 -26.88 -32.52 3.14
CA MET A 1 -26.21 -31.40 3.83
C MET A 1 -27.17 -30.21 3.75
N THR A 2 -27.68 -29.74 4.89
CA THR A 2 -28.52 -28.54 4.94
C THR A 2 -27.67 -27.31 4.62
N ALA A 3 -28.18 -26.43 3.76
CA ALA A 3 -27.53 -25.16 3.46
C ALA A 3 -27.36 -24.34 4.76
N GLU A 4 -26.18 -23.75 4.94
CA GLU A 4 -25.87 -22.86 6.06
C GLU A 4 -26.82 -21.66 6.07
N ASP A 5 -27.24 -21.20 7.25
CA ASP A 5 -28.07 -20.01 7.38
C ASP A 5 -27.33 -18.79 6.75
N PRO A 6 -28.00 -17.99 5.90
CA PRO A 6 -27.36 -16.83 5.27
C PRO A 6 -26.78 -15.81 6.25
N THR A 7 -27.38 -15.64 7.44
CA THR A 7 -26.88 -14.73 8.47
C THR A 7 -25.57 -15.24 9.07
N THR A 8 -25.48 -16.54 9.35
CA THR A 8 -24.24 -17.18 9.83
C THR A 8 -23.12 -17.05 8.79
N THR A 9 -23.43 -17.31 7.51
CA THR A 9 -22.47 -17.14 6.41
C THR A 9 -21.98 -15.69 6.33
N LEU A 10 -22.89 -14.72 6.39
CA LEU A 10 -22.56 -13.30 6.35
C LEU A 10 -21.63 -12.87 7.50
N LEU A 11 -21.92 -13.31 8.72
CA LEU A 11 -21.09 -12.99 9.89
C LEU A 11 -19.67 -13.56 9.75
N ARG A 12 -19.54 -14.79 9.26
CA ARG A 12 -18.23 -15.41 9.00
C ARG A 12 -17.43 -14.68 7.93
N LEU A 13 -18.08 -14.27 6.85
CA LEU A 13 -17.43 -13.48 5.79
C LEU A 13 -17.00 -12.11 6.29
N ARG A 14 -17.81 -11.43 7.10
CA ARG A 14 -17.43 -10.14 7.73
C ARG A 14 -16.22 -10.28 8.65
N ALA A 15 -16.17 -11.32 9.48
CA ALA A 15 -14.99 -11.58 10.30
C ALA A 15 -13.72 -11.83 9.45
N THR A 16 -13.87 -12.41 8.26
CA THR A 16 -12.76 -12.57 7.32
C THR A 16 -12.30 -11.21 6.75
N ILE A 17 -13.26 -10.35 6.38
CA ILE A 17 -12.99 -8.99 5.91
C ILE A 17 -12.26 -8.18 6.99
N ASP A 18 -12.76 -8.19 8.23
CA ASP A 18 -12.15 -7.44 9.33
C ASP A 18 -10.68 -7.86 9.58
N ASN A 19 -10.38 -9.16 9.44
CA ASN A 19 -9.01 -9.67 9.55
C ASN A 19 -8.11 -9.20 8.40
N ILE A 20 -8.63 -9.17 7.17
CA ILE A 20 -7.90 -8.66 6.00
C ILE A 20 -7.63 -7.17 6.17
N ASP A 21 -8.62 -6.41 6.62
CA ASP A 21 -8.49 -4.97 6.85
C ASP A 21 -7.44 -4.66 7.92
N ALA A 22 -7.42 -5.41 9.02
CA ALA A 22 -6.37 -5.29 10.04
C ALA A 22 -4.97 -5.57 9.46
N ALA A 23 -4.83 -6.63 8.66
CA ALA A 23 -3.57 -6.97 8.01
C ALA A 23 -3.12 -5.86 7.04
N LEU A 24 -4.04 -5.30 6.25
CA LEU A 24 -3.76 -4.18 5.35
C LEU A 24 -3.20 -2.97 6.10
N ILE A 25 -3.81 -2.61 7.24
CA ILE A 25 -3.34 -1.48 8.07
C ILE A 25 -1.92 -1.71 8.59
N PHE A 26 -1.63 -2.89 9.13
CA PHE A 26 -0.28 -3.19 9.63
C PHE A 26 0.75 -3.22 8.51
N MET A 27 0.42 -3.81 7.35
CA MET A 27 1.33 -3.85 6.20
C MET A 27 1.59 -2.46 5.62
N LEU A 28 0.58 -1.59 5.60
CA LEU A 28 0.76 -0.18 5.27
C LEU A 28 1.72 0.48 6.27
N ALA A 29 1.51 0.34 7.58
CA ALA A 29 2.39 0.92 8.58
C ALA A 29 3.86 0.50 8.41
N GLU A 30 4.13 -0.78 8.12
CA GLU A 30 5.48 -1.27 7.77
C GLU A 30 6.02 -0.61 6.50
N ARG A 31 5.21 -0.54 5.44
CA ARG A 31 5.61 0.08 4.18
C ARG A 31 6.00 1.55 4.37
N PHE A 32 5.23 2.32 5.13
CA PHE A 32 5.51 3.72 5.42
C PHE A 32 6.82 3.90 6.21
N ARG A 33 7.10 3.01 7.17
CA ARG A 33 8.40 3.01 7.87
C ARG A 33 9.56 2.74 6.93
N ALA A 34 9.41 1.81 6.00
CA ALA A 34 10.44 1.54 4.99
C ALA A 34 10.67 2.73 4.05
N THR A 35 9.61 3.39 3.56
CA THR A 35 9.76 4.58 2.69
C THR A 35 10.40 5.76 3.42
N GLN A 36 10.12 5.93 4.72
CA GLN A 36 10.81 6.93 5.54
C GLN A 36 12.31 6.66 5.63
N GLN A 37 12.70 5.41 5.88
CA GLN A 37 14.11 5.02 5.94
C GLN A 37 14.81 5.22 4.59
N VAL A 38 14.14 4.92 3.47
CA VAL A 38 14.65 5.24 2.12
C VAL A 38 14.84 6.74 1.95
N GLY A 39 13.90 7.57 2.43
CA GLY A 39 14.01 9.02 2.39
C GLY A 39 15.22 9.55 3.16
N VAL A 40 15.43 9.06 4.40
CA VAL A 40 16.60 9.40 5.23
C VAL A 40 17.89 8.99 4.53
N LEU A 41 17.98 7.75 4.05
CA LEU A 41 19.15 7.24 3.34
C LEU A 41 19.49 8.10 2.11
N LYS A 42 18.47 8.44 1.32
CA LYS A 42 18.67 9.30 0.13
C LYS A 42 19.19 10.68 0.52
N ALA A 43 18.67 11.27 1.59
CA ALA A 43 19.12 12.58 2.07
C ALA A 43 20.57 12.54 2.59
N GLU A 44 20.91 11.54 3.41
CA GLU A 44 22.26 11.37 3.98
C GLU A 44 23.34 11.19 2.91
N HIS A 45 22.99 10.55 1.80
CA HIS A 45 23.92 10.26 0.70
C HIS A 45 23.73 11.15 -0.54
N ALA A 46 22.97 12.25 -0.42
CA ALA A 46 22.67 13.17 -1.52
C ALA A 46 22.16 12.47 -2.81
N MET A 47 21.39 11.39 -2.64
CA MET A 47 20.80 10.65 -3.75
C MET A 47 19.55 11.37 -4.28
N PRO A 48 19.20 11.18 -5.57
CA PRO A 48 17.98 11.76 -6.15
C PRO A 48 16.70 11.30 -5.43
N ALA A 49 15.79 12.25 -5.19
CA ALA A 49 14.48 11.99 -4.59
C ALA A 49 13.62 11.07 -5.47
N SER A 50 13.62 11.29 -6.78
CA SER A 50 12.92 10.47 -7.77
C SER A 50 13.87 9.54 -8.53
N ASP A 51 13.37 8.36 -8.89
CA ASP A 51 14.02 7.41 -9.79
C ASP A 51 12.96 6.91 -10.78
N PRO A 52 12.79 7.58 -11.95
CA PRO A 52 11.72 7.28 -12.89
C PRO A 52 11.74 5.82 -13.38
N LYS A 53 12.92 5.23 -13.56
CA LYS A 53 13.05 3.82 -13.98
C LYS A 53 12.56 2.89 -12.89
N ARG A 54 12.89 3.17 -11.63
CA ARG A 54 12.38 2.40 -10.49
C ARG A 54 10.87 2.55 -10.35
N GLU A 55 10.32 3.74 -10.57
CA GLU A 55 8.89 4.04 -10.53
C GLU A 55 8.13 3.26 -11.62
N GLU A 56 8.60 3.29 -12.88
CA GLU A 56 8.05 2.52 -13.99
C GLU A 56 8.02 1.01 -13.68
N GLN A 57 9.12 0.47 -13.15
CA GLN A 57 9.20 -0.94 -12.74
C GLN A 57 8.22 -1.31 -11.61
N GLN A 58 7.98 -0.39 -10.66
CA GLN A 58 7.01 -0.62 -9.59
C GLN A 58 5.59 -0.73 -10.15
N VAL A 59 5.22 0.18 -11.04
CA VAL A 59 3.88 0.18 -11.67
C VAL A 59 3.68 -1.09 -12.50
N ALA A 60 4.66 -1.45 -13.33
CA ALA A 60 4.58 -2.67 -14.14
C ALA A 60 4.43 -3.94 -13.26
N ARG A 61 5.24 -4.05 -12.20
CA ARG A 61 5.15 -5.18 -11.25
C ARG A 61 3.81 -5.21 -10.51
N LEU A 62 3.28 -4.06 -10.12
CA LEU A 62 1.99 -3.96 -9.44
C LEU A 62 0.85 -4.44 -10.33
N LYS A 63 0.84 -4.03 -11.60
CA LYS A 63 -0.15 -4.49 -12.58
C LYS A 63 -0.12 -6.00 -12.75
N GLN A 64 1.07 -6.58 -12.88
CA GLN A 64 1.21 -8.04 -12.97
C GLN A 64 0.67 -8.74 -11.71
N LEU A 65 0.99 -8.24 -10.51
CA LEU A 65 0.48 -8.80 -9.26
C LEU A 65 -1.05 -8.71 -9.17
N ALA A 66 -1.64 -7.65 -9.68
CA ALA A 66 -3.09 -7.50 -9.74
C ALA A 66 -3.72 -8.55 -10.67
N GLU A 67 -3.17 -8.73 -11.87
CA GLU A 67 -3.60 -9.77 -12.81
C GLU A 67 -3.51 -11.17 -12.20
N ASP A 68 -2.37 -11.50 -11.58
CA ASP A 68 -2.12 -12.79 -10.94
C ASP A 68 -3.10 -13.05 -9.78
N ALA A 69 -3.54 -11.99 -9.09
CA ALA A 69 -4.50 -12.03 -8.00
C ALA A 69 -5.97 -11.92 -8.44
N HIS A 70 -6.23 -11.86 -9.76
CA HIS A 70 -7.56 -11.61 -10.33
C HIS A 70 -8.21 -10.30 -9.83
N LEU A 71 -7.39 -9.28 -9.59
CA LEU A 71 -7.80 -7.92 -9.26
C LEU A 71 -7.64 -7.02 -10.49
N ASP A 72 -8.55 -6.08 -10.69
CA ASP A 72 -8.44 -5.08 -11.76
C ASP A 72 -7.11 -4.30 -11.66
N PRO A 73 -6.22 -4.38 -12.66
CA PRO A 73 -4.94 -3.68 -12.64
C PRO A 73 -5.06 -2.17 -12.58
N GLU A 74 -6.12 -1.58 -13.16
CA GLU A 74 -6.36 -0.14 -13.07
C GLU A 74 -6.73 0.27 -11.65
N PHE A 75 -7.55 -0.54 -10.98
CA PHE A 75 -7.89 -0.33 -9.58
C PHE A 75 -6.66 -0.44 -8.68
N ALA A 76 -5.83 -1.47 -8.89
CA ALA A 76 -4.60 -1.67 -8.12
C ALA A 76 -3.65 -0.47 -8.26
N GLU A 77 -3.46 0.03 -9.49
CA GLU A 77 -2.66 1.22 -9.76
C GLU A 77 -3.23 2.47 -9.06
N LYS A 78 -4.55 2.72 -9.16
CA LYS A 78 -5.20 3.85 -8.49
C LYS A 78 -5.02 3.80 -6.97
N TRP A 79 -5.22 2.64 -6.37
CA TRP A 79 -5.03 2.45 -4.93
C TRP A 79 -3.56 2.68 -4.51
N PHE A 80 -2.61 2.14 -5.26
CA PHE A 80 -1.19 2.32 -4.96
C PHE A 80 -0.75 3.77 -5.10
N ASN A 81 -1.21 4.47 -6.15
CA ASN A 81 -0.93 5.89 -6.34
C ASN A 81 -1.50 6.74 -5.20
N PHE A 82 -2.70 6.41 -4.72
CA PHE A 82 -3.27 7.04 -3.53
C PHE A 82 -2.39 6.84 -2.29
N VAL A 83 -1.96 5.60 -2.01
CA VAL A 83 -1.08 5.30 -0.87
C VAL A 83 0.26 6.04 -0.98
N VAL A 84 0.86 6.10 -2.17
CA VAL A 84 2.14 6.80 -2.40
C VAL A 84 1.98 8.32 -2.21
N ALA A 85 0.91 8.91 -2.71
CA ALA A 85 0.64 10.34 -2.52
C ALA A 85 0.56 10.70 -1.02
N GLU A 86 -0.08 9.84 -0.22
CA GLU A 86 -0.20 10.05 1.22
C GLU A 86 1.14 9.94 1.95
N VAL A 87 2.02 9.03 1.54
CA VAL A 87 3.41 8.95 2.04
C VAL A 87 4.16 10.27 1.80
N ILE A 88 4.07 10.81 0.59
CA ILE A 88 4.78 12.03 0.20
C ILE A 88 4.31 13.20 1.07
N ARG A 89 2.99 13.37 1.23
CA ARG A 89 2.39 14.42 2.05
C ARG A 89 2.95 14.40 3.48
N HIS A 90 2.94 13.23 4.14
CA HIS A 90 3.47 13.07 5.49
C HIS A 90 4.98 13.32 5.62
N HIS A 91 5.78 13.03 4.58
CA HIS A 91 7.21 13.35 4.58
C HIS A 91 7.48 14.85 4.48
N THR A 92 6.72 15.58 3.66
CA THR A 92 6.81 17.05 3.59
C THR A 92 6.49 17.71 4.93
N GLU A 93 5.40 17.29 5.59
CA GLU A 93 4.99 17.85 6.88
C GLU A 93 6.02 17.59 7.99
N THR A 94 6.59 16.38 8.04
CA THR A 94 7.63 16.03 9.04
C THR A 94 8.95 16.78 8.80
N ALA A 95 9.27 17.13 7.56
CA ALA A 95 10.47 17.90 7.23
C ALA A 95 10.31 19.38 7.61
N GLU A 96 9.10 19.94 7.47
CA GLU A 96 8.77 21.32 7.87
C GLU A 96 8.76 21.52 9.39
N GLU A 97 8.36 20.51 10.18
CA GLU A 97 8.38 20.59 11.65
C GLU A 97 9.79 20.49 12.26
N ARG A 98 10.80 20.06 11.49
CA ARG A 98 12.19 19.89 11.94
C ARG A 98 13.15 20.98 11.43
N GLY A 99 12.68 21.92 10.62
CA GLY A 99 13.43 23.09 10.13
C GLY A 99 13.12 24.35 10.93
#